data_AF-A0A0F8P6S1-F1
#
_entry.id   AF-A0A0F8P6S1-F1
#
_cell.length_a   1.000
_cell.length_b   1.000
_cell.length_c   1.000
_cell.angle_alpha   90.00
_cell.angle_beta   90.00
_cell.angle_gamma   90.00
#
_symmetry.space_group_name_H-M   'P 1'
#
loop_
_entity.id
_entity.type
_entity.pdbx_description
1 polymer ?
#
loop_
_entity_poly.entity_id
_entity_poly.type
_entity_poly.pdbx_seq_one_letter_code
_entity_poly.pdbx_strand_id
1 'polypeptide(L)'
;MSKKQVICILLLTVALLASGCMGEDGTKLSISGNDTEINVSLPEQSEGNWCPVGSQVQVKNPTTGKALNMKITGTEEFDNKTLCKAMIETGSEENTTRYEYMWSQDKNTTIWTKYGEDGNISIRYIYTDGKKTIIDGAGRKLEFGIKA
;
A
#
# COMPACT_ATOMS: atom_id res chain seq x y z
N MET A 1 -22.07 10.75 12.63
CA MET A 1 -20.85 10.46 13.42
C MET A 1 -21.23 10.35 14.88
N SER A 2 -20.84 9.26 15.54
CA SER A 2 -21.10 9.06 16.97
C SER A 2 -20.22 10.00 17.81
N LYS A 3 -20.71 10.50 18.95
CA LYS A 3 -19.93 11.33 19.90
C LYS A 3 -18.58 10.69 20.27
N LYS A 4 -18.50 9.35 20.24
CA LYS A 4 -17.27 8.58 20.47
C LYS A 4 -16.25 8.73 19.33
N GLN A 5 -16.71 8.83 18.07
CA GLN A 5 -15.84 9.02 16.91
C GLN A 5 -15.23 10.43 16.87
N VAL A 6 -15.97 11.44 17.30
CA VAL A 6 -15.47 12.83 17.39
C VAL A 6 -14.37 12.96 18.44
N ILE A 7 -14.53 12.28 19.59
CA ILE A 7 -13.52 12.27 20.67
C ILE A 7 -12.23 11.56 20.22
N CYS A 8 -12.34 10.43 19.51
CA CYS A 8 -11.15 9.74 18.97
C CYS A 8 -10.41 10.58 17.92
N ILE A 9 -11.12 11.29 17.05
CA ILE A 9 -10.52 12.17 16.04
C ILE A 9 -9.79 13.35 16.71
N LEU A 10 -10.39 13.94 17.75
CA LEU A 10 -9.76 15.02 18.52
C LEU A 10 -8.48 14.56 19.23
N LEU A 11 -8.48 13.36 19.82
CA LEU A 11 -7.29 12.79 20.47
C LEU A 11 -6.17 12.48 19.47
N LEU A 12 -6.50 12.00 18.26
CA LEU A 12 -5.52 11.81 17.18
C LEU A 12 -4.86 13.12 16.76
N THR A 13 -5.63 14.22 16.69
CA THR A 13 -5.05 15.54 16.33
C THR A 13 -4.13 16.13 17.38
N VAL A 14 -4.35 15.82 18.67
CA VAL A 14 -3.48 16.28 19.77
C VAL A 14 -2.18 15.46 19.84
N ALA A 15 -2.23 14.16 19.54
CA ALA A 15 -1.04 13.31 19.44
C ALA A 15 -0.09 13.72 18.30
N LEU A 16 -0.62 14.32 17.23
CA LEU A 16 0.19 14.84 16.12
C LEU A 16 0.93 16.15 16.47
N LEU A 17 0.56 16.85 17.55
CA LEU A 17 1.19 18.10 17.98
C LEU A 17 2.15 17.92 19.17
N ALA A 18 2.06 16.81 19.89
CA ALA A 18 2.99 16.46 20.96
C ALA A 18 4.16 15.64 20.40
N SER A 19 5.15 16.33 19.83
CA SER A 19 6.57 15.94 19.81
C SER A 19 6.89 14.45 20.00
N GLY A 20 6.80 13.66 18.93
CA GLY A 20 7.56 12.42 18.86
C GLY A 20 9.01 12.75 18.53
N CYS A 21 9.95 12.35 19.37
CA CYS A 21 11.38 12.40 19.04
C CYS A 21 11.63 11.75 17.68
N MET A 22 12.16 12.51 16.73
CA MET A 22 12.91 11.95 15.61
C MET A 22 14.19 11.36 16.20
N GLY A 23 14.19 10.05 16.46
CA GLY A 23 15.43 9.30 16.61
C GLY A 23 16.09 9.11 15.25
N GLU A 24 17.39 8.79 15.23
CA GLU A 24 18.22 8.52 14.02
C GLU A 24 17.69 7.41 13.08
N ASP A 25 16.56 6.77 13.41
CA ASP A 25 15.97 5.61 12.71
C ASP A 25 14.64 5.94 11.96
N GLY A 26 14.25 7.21 11.87
CA GLY A 26 12.98 7.63 11.25
C GLY A 26 11.75 7.49 12.17
N THR A 27 10.55 7.57 11.58
CA THR A 27 9.28 7.58 12.34
C THR A 27 8.68 6.18 12.40
N LYS A 28 8.43 5.70 13.62
CA LYS A 28 7.70 4.45 13.88
C LYS A 28 6.45 4.75 14.69
N LEU A 29 5.30 4.29 14.21
CA LEU A 29 4.01 4.42 14.90
C LEU A 29 3.39 3.05 15.04
N SER A 30 2.98 2.72 16.27
CA SER A 30 2.32 1.46 16.59
C SER A 30 1.02 1.73 17.33
N ILE A 31 -0.07 1.15 16.85
CA ILE A 31 -1.39 1.23 17.45
C ILE A 31 -1.91 -0.18 17.63
N SER A 32 -2.15 -0.60 18.87
CA SER A 32 -2.69 -1.91 19.20
C SER A 32 -4.06 -1.78 19.86
N GLY A 33 -5.05 -2.49 19.32
CA GLY A 33 -6.33 -2.79 19.98
C GLY A 33 -6.53 -4.30 20.08
N ASN A 34 -7.63 -4.72 20.69
CA ASN A 34 -7.88 -6.15 20.97
C ASN A 34 -7.84 -7.04 19.72
N ASP A 35 -8.33 -6.55 18.58
CA ASP A 35 -8.47 -7.35 17.35
C ASP A 35 -7.60 -6.85 16.19
N THR A 36 -6.82 -5.78 16.38
CA THR A 36 -6.02 -5.16 15.33
C THR A 36 -4.77 -4.51 15.90
N GLU A 37 -3.62 -4.87 15.35
CA GLU A 37 -2.34 -4.20 15.54
C GLU A 37 -1.93 -3.53 14.22
N ILE A 38 -1.61 -2.24 14.27
CA ILE A 38 -1.15 -1.46 13.12
C ILE A 38 0.25 -0.96 13.45
N ASN A 39 1.22 -1.33 12.62
CA ASN A 39 2.59 -0.86 12.70
C ASN A 39 2.93 -0.10 11.41
N VAL A 40 3.40 1.14 11.55
CA VAL A 40 3.84 1.99 10.46
C VAL A 40 5.29 2.37 10.70
N SER A 41 6.13 2.22 9.68
CA SER A 41 7.52 2.65 9.70
C SER A 41 7.80 3.50 8.47
N LEU A 42 8.34 4.70 8.71
CA LEU A 42 8.71 5.67 7.69
C LEU A 42 10.19 6.02 7.86
N PRO A 43 11.01 5.97 6.80
CA PRO A 43 12.38 6.47 6.82
C PRO A 43 12.44 7.99 7.05
N GLU A 44 13.59 8.52 7.47
CA GLU A 44 13.78 9.95 7.73
C GLU A 44 13.44 10.85 6.53
N GLN A 45 13.78 10.43 5.31
CA GLN A 45 13.57 11.20 4.07
C GLN A 45 12.20 10.93 3.42
N SER A 46 11.18 10.62 4.21
CA SER A 46 9.84 10.30 3.71
C SER A 46 8.96 11.53 3.48
N GLU A 47 9.17 12.62 4.23
CA GLU A 47 8.35 13.82 4.11
C GLU A 47 8.56 14.51 2.75
N GLY A 48 7.46 14.82 2.06
CA GLY A 48 7.49 15.43 0.71
C GLY A 48 7.94 14.49 -0.41
N ASN A 49 8.41 13.27 -0.09
CA ASN A 49 8.81 12.28 -1.08
C ASN A 49 7.58 11.54 -1.61
N TRP A 50 7.35 11.64 -2.91
CA TRP A 50 6.21 10.97 -3.56
C TRP A 50 6.33 9.44 -3.57
N CYS A 51 7.56 8.91 -3.50
CA CYS A 51 7.86 7.49 -3.39
C CYS A 51 8.85 7.22 -2.24
N PRO A 52 8.37 7.18 -0.98
CA PRO A 52 9.23 7.04 0.18
C PRO A 52 9.66 5.58 0.37
N VAL A 53 10.63 5.13 -0.45
CA VAL A 53 11.17 3.77 -0.45
C VAL A 53 11.63 3.34 0.94
N GLY A 54 11.26 2.12 1.34
CA GLY A 54 11.52 1.58 2.67
C GLY A 54 10.36 1.76 3.64
N SER A 55 9.39 2.65 3.34
CA SER A 55 8.17 2.80 4.12
C SER A 55 7.39 1.50 4.18
N GLN A 56 6.88 1.17 5.35
CA GLN A 56 6.17 -0.07 5.64
C GLN A 56 4.91 0.18 6.44
N VAL A 57 3.86 -0.57 6.11
CA VAL A 57 2.63 -0.64 6.88
C VAL A 57 2.31 -2.11 7.10
N GLN A 58 2.13 -2.49 8.36
CA GLN A 58 1.63 -3.80 8.74
C GLN A 58 0.31 -3.63 9.49
N VAL A 59 -0.68 -4.43 9.11
CA VAL A 59 -1.95 -4.58 9.82
C VAL A 59 -2.11 -6.04 10.16
N LYS A 60 -2.15 -6.38 11.45
CA LYS A 60 -2.24 -7.76 11.93
C LYS A 60 -3.46 -7.93 12.83
N ASN A 61 -4.20 -9.01 12.65
CA ASN A 61 -5.18 -9.45 13.62
C ASN A 61 -4.51 -10.48 14.55
N PRO A 62 -4.27 -10.13 15.84
CA PRO A 62 -3.51 -11.00 16.75
C PRO A 62 -4.26 -12.31 17.07
N THR A 63 -5.59 -12.30 17.02
CA THR A 63 -6.46 -13.45 17.31
C THR A 63 -6.40 -14.52 16.21
N THR A 64 -6.35 -14.12 14.94
CA THR A 64 -6.39 -15.03 13.78
C THR A 64 -5.02 -15.23 13.13
N GLY A 65 -4.03 -14.42 13.49
CA GLY A 65 -2.70 -14.41 12.85
C GLY A 65 -2.69 -13.84 11.43
N LYS A 66 -3.84 -13.44 10.88
CA LYS A 66 -3.92 -12.83 9.54
C LYS A 66 -3.26 -11.47 9.54
N ALA A 67 -2.41 -11.22 8.56
CA ALA A 67 -1.72 -9.96 8.38
C ALA A 67 -1.86 -9.42 6.96
N LEU A 68 -1.66 -8.11 6.82
CA LEU A 68 -1.36 -7.40 5.60
C LEU A 68 -0.06 -6.65 5.84
N ASN A 69 0.94 -6.87 5.00
CA ASN A 69 2.22 -6.21 5.02
C ASN A 69 2.40 -5.48 3.69
N MET A 70 2.53 -4.17 3.71
CA MET A 70 2.88 -3.36 2.55
C MET A 70 4.26 -2.77 2.75
N LYS A 71 5.11 -2.83 1.73
CA LYS A 71 6.42 -2.18 1.70
C LYS A 71 6.61 -1.45 0.38
N ILE A 72 6.98 -0.17 0.44
CA ILE A 72 7.41 0.58 -0.74
C ILE A 72 8.83 0.14 -1.09
N THR A 73 9.03 -0.44 -2.27
CA THR A 73 10.28 -1.13 -2.64
C THR A 73 11.15 -0.34 -3.61
N GLY A 74 10.60 0.66 -4.30
CA GLY A 74 11.37 1.43 -5.28
C GLY A 74 10.47 2.12 -6.30
N THR A 75 11.08 2.48 -7.42
CA THR A 75 10.37 2.94 -8.61
C THR A 75 10.54 1.94 -9.75
N GLU A 76 9.63 1.98 -10.72
CA GLU A 76 9.67 1.17 -11.93
C GLU A 76 9.15 1.97 -13.13
N GLU A 77 9.78 1.80 -14.29
CA GLU A 77 9.36 2.44 -15.53
C GLU A 77 8.22 1.65 -16.19
N PHE A 78 7.16 2.35 -16.57
CA PHE A 78 6.06 1.80 -17.34
C PHE A 78 5.58 2.84 -18.34
N ASP A 79 5.62 2.50 -19.63
CA ASP A 79 5.17 3.38 -20.73
C ASP A 79 5.77 4.80 -20.67
N ASN A 80 7.08 4.87 -20.45
CA ASN A 80 7.86 6.11 -20.27
C ASN A 80 7.43 6.98 -19.07
N LYS A 81 6.71 6.40 -18.10
CA LYS A 81 6.38 7.01 -16.82
C LYS A 81 7.07 6.24 -15.69
N THR A 82 7.72 6.98 -14.79
CA THR A 82 8.22 6.43 -13.53
C THR A 82 7.05 6.24 -12.55
N LEU A 83 6.84 5.02 -12.07
CA LEU A 83 5.85 4.68 -11.05
C LEU A 83 6.54 4.32 -9.73
N CYS A 84 5.94 4.69 -8.61
CA CYS A 84 6.35 4.18 -7.30
C CYS A 84 5.78 2.79 -7.13
N LYS A 85 6.57 1.87 -6.58
CA LYS A 85 6.22 0.46 -6.42
C LYS A 85 6.15 0.07 -4.95
N ALA A 86 5.08 -0.62 -4.59
CA ALA A 86 4.92 -1.30 -3.32
C ALA A 86 4.61 -2.78 -3.52
N MET A 87 5.18 -3.62 -2.66
CA MET A 87 4.82 -5.02 -2.52
C MET A 87 3.86 -5.17 -1.35
N ILE A 88 2.77 -5.92 -1.54
CA ILE A 88 1.77 -6.19 -0.52
C ILE A 88 1.68 -7.71 -0.37
N GLU A 89 1.81 -8.20 0.86
CA GLU A 89 1.60 -9.61 1.20
C GLU A 89 0.49 -9.69 2.23
N THR A 90 -0.48 -10.58 2.02
CA THR A 90 -1.59 -10.76 2.97
C THR A 90 -1.98 -12.22 3.12
N GLY A 91 -2.46 -12.57 4.31
CA GLY A 91 -2.83 -13.94 4.65
C GLY A 91 -2.29 -14.34 6.02
N SER A 92 -2.13 -15.64 6.25
CA SER A 92 -1.44 -16.20 7.42
C SER A 92 -0.04 -16.67 7.03
N GLU A 93 0.77 -17.07 8.01
CA GLU A 93 2.15 -17.55 7.78
C GLU A 93 2.23 -18.70 6.76
N GLU A 94 1.20 -19.56 6.71
CA GLU A 94 1.16 -20.72 5.82
C GLU A 94 0.53 -20.42 4.44
N ASN A 95 -0.26 -19.34 4.32
CA ASN A 95 -1.02 -19.03 3.12
C ASN A 95 -0.97 -17.53 2.83
N THR A 96 0.08 -17.10 2.13
CA THR A 96 0.25 -15.70 1.74
C THR A 96 -0.13 -15.48 0.28
N THR A 97 -0.85 -14.39 0.02
CA THR A 97 -1.08 -13.88 -1.33
C THR A 97 -0.24 -12.62 -1.52
N ARG A 98 0.46 -12.56 -2.65
CA ARG A 98 1.32 -11.43 -3.01
C ARG A 98 0.66 -10.55 -4.07
N TYR A 99 0.80 -9.26 -3.87
CA TYR A 99 0.43 -8.23 -4.82
C TYR A 99 1.58 -7.24 -5.02
N GLU A 100 1.61 -6.66 -6.20
CA GLU A 100 2.40 -5.47 -6.51
C GLU A 100 1.42 -4.35 -6.84
N TYR A 101 1.66 -3.18 -6.25
CA TYR A 101 0.91 -1.96 -6.53
C TYR A 101 1.88 -0.89 -6.99
N MET A 102 1.60 -0.29 -8.15
CA MET A 102 2.38 0.82 -8.67
C MET A 102 1.50 2.02 -8.98
N TRP A 103 2.00 3.23 -8.75
CA TRP A 103 1.28 4.47 -9.03
C TRP A 103 2.21 5.58 -9.49
N SER A 104 1.74 6.45 -10.37
CA SER A 104 2.46 7.65 -10.79
C SER A 104 2.30 8.77 -9.76
N GLN A 105 3.21 9.75 -9.79
CA GLN A 105 3.15 10.93 -8.91
C GLN A 105 1.85 11.74 -9.09
N ASP A 106 1.36 11.87 -10.33
CA ASP A 106 0.11 12.54 -10.67
C ASP A 106 -1.15 11.68 -10.44
N LYS A 107 -0.97 10.40 -10.07
CA LYS A 107 -2.02 9.38 -9.84
C LYS A 107 -2.88 9.05 -11.06
N ASN A 108 -2.49 9.49 -12.26
CA ASN A 108 -3.19 9.16 -13.51
C ASN A 108 -2.87 7.75 -14.02
N THR A 109 -1.77 7.16 -13.55
CA THR A 109 -1.38 5.78 -13.84
C THR A 109 -1.33 4.96 -12.57
N THR A 110 -2.06 3.85 -12.53
CA THR A 110 -2.01 2.87 -11.44
C THR A 110 -2.00 1.47 -12.00
N ILE A 111 -1.20 0.59 -11.41
CA ILE A 111 -1.08 -0.80 -11.80
C ILE A 111 -1.20 -1.65 -10.56
N TRP A 112 -2.03 -2.68 -10.62
CA TRP A 112 -2.19 -3.65 -9.55
C TRP A 112 -2.02 -5.06 -10.11
N THR A 113 -1.03 -5.77 -9.62
CA THR A 113 -0.68 -7.12 -10.07
C THR A 113 -0.91 -8.08 -8.91
N LYS A 114 -1.73 -9.11 -9.09
CA LYS A 114 -1.80 -10.27 -8.19
C LYS A 114 -0.95 -11.39 -8.76
N TYR A 115 -0.11 -11.98 -7.92
CA TYR A 115 0.67 -13.16 -8.29
C TYR A 115 -0.02 -14.45 -7.83
N GLY A 116 0.18 -15.52 -8.60
CA GLY A 116 -0.12 -16.89 -8.20
C GLY A 116 0.95 -17.43 -7.24
N GLU A 117 0.71 -18.62 -6.70
CA GLU A 117 1.65 -19.32 -5.81
C GLU A 117 2.97 -19.67 -6.51
N ASP A 118 2.94 -19.84 -7.82
CA ASP A 118 4.10 -20.07 -8.69
C ASP A 118 4.92 -18.80 -8.97
N GLY A 119 4.48 -17.64 -8.46
CA GLY A 119 5.10 -16.34 -8.71
C GLY A 119 4.74 -15.73 -10.07
N ASN A 120 3.95 -16.40 -10.90
CA ASN A 120 3.46 -15.84 -12.16
C ASN A 120 2.30 -14.88 -11.93
N ILE A 121 2.03 -14.02 -12.91
CA ILE A 121 0.87 -13.11 -12.84
C ILE A 121 -0.40 -13.96 -12.89
N SER A 122 -1.26 -13.80 -11.88
CA SER A 122 -2.62 -14.35 -11.90
C SER A 122 -3.58 -13.38 -12.60
N ILE A 123 -3.47 -12.09 -12.26
CA ILE A 123 -4.22 -11.00 -12.88
C ILE A 123 -3.46 -9.69 -12.72
N ARG A 124 -3.50 -8.84 -13.75
CA ARG A 124 -2.95 -7.48 -13.72
C ARG A 124 -4.01 -6.48 -14.17
N TYR A 125 -4.26 -5.47 -13.36
CA TYR A 125 -5.09 -4.33 -13.69
C TYR A 125 -4.20 -3.11 -13.95
N ILE A 126 -4.43 -2.44 -15.07
CA ILE A 126 -3.71 -1.23 -15.47
C ILE A 126 -4.78 -0.16 -15.70
N TYR A 127 -4.64 0.96 -15.02
CA TYR A 127 -5.39 2.17 -15.31
C TYR A 127 -4.42 3.27 -15.73
N THR A 128 -4.61 3.78 -16.93
CA THR A 128 -3.79 4.86 -17.50
C THR A 128 -4.70 5.82 -18.23
N ASP A 129 -4.73 7.08 -17.80
CA ASP A 129 -5.38 8.18 -18.51
C ASP A 129 -6.86 7.88 -18.88
N GLY A 130 -7.59 7.26 -17.96
CA GLY A 130 -9.00 6.90 -18.14
C GLY A 130 -9.26 5.56 -18.84
N LYS A 131 -8.24 4.95 -19.45
CA LYS A 131 -8.28 3.59 -20.01
C LYS A 131 -7.97 2.56 -18.94
N LYS A 132 -8.73 1.47 -18.94
CA LYS A 132 -8.57 0.30 -18.07
C LYS A 132 -8.21 -0.91 -18.92
N THR A 133 -7.15 -1.60 -18.56
CA THR A 133 -6.74 -2.87 -19.17
C THR A 133 -6.60 -3.91 -18.08
N ILE A 134 -7.27 -5.05 -18.26
CA ILE A 134 -7.15 -6.24 -17.42
C ILE A 134 -6.40 -7.30 -18.22
N ILE A 135 -5.37 -7.89 -17.63
CA ILE A 135 -4.59 -8.98 -18.20
C ILE A 135 -4.72 -10.18 -17.26
N ASP A 136 -5.16 -11.33 -17.76
CA ASP A 136 -5.19 -12.55 -16.97
C ASP A 136 -3.86 -13.31 -17.01
N GLY A 137 -3.74 -14.39 -16.23
CA GLY A 137 -2.52 -15.21 -16.20
C GLY A 137 -2.16 -15.93 -17.49
N ALA A 138 -3.07 -15.99 -18.47
CA ALA A 138 -2.78 -16.48 -19.81
C ALA A 138 -2.34 -15.34 -20.77
N GLY A 139 -2.27 -14.10 -20.27
CA GLY A 139 -1.92 -12.91 -21.05
C GLY A 139 -3.07 -12.34 -21.88
N ARG A 140 -4.30 -12.84 -21.73
CA ARG A 140 -5.47 -12.33 -22.46
C ARG A 140 -5.85 -10.97 -21.90
N LYS A 141 -6.11 -10.02 -22.81
CA LYS A 141 -6.40 -8.63 -22.46
C LYS A 141 -7.88 -8.31 -22.64
N LEU A 142 -8.43 -7.60 -21.65
CA LEU A 142 -9.75 -7.01 -21.71
C LEU A 142 -9.61 -5.51 -21.45
N GLU A 143 -10.05 -4.69 -22.40
CA GLU A 143 -9.85 -3.24 -22.35
C GLU A 143 -11.20 -2.52 -22.27
N PHE A 144 -11.26 -1.50 -21.41
CA PHE A 144 -12.41 -0.63 -21.21
C PHE A 144 -11.95 0.82 -21.16
N GLY A 145 -12.74 1.74 -21.69
CA GLY A 145 -12.40 3.16 -21.70
C GLY A 145 -13.22 3.91 -22.72
N ILE A 146 -13.14 5.24 -22.67
CA ILE A 146 -13.89 6.10 -23.57
C ILE A 146 -13.37 5.88 -24.99
N LYS A 147 -14.24 5.37 -25.88
CA LYS A 147 -14.08 5.60 -27.32
C LYS A 147 -14.17 7.11 -27.50
N ALA A 148 -13.07 7.74 -27.93
CA ALA A 148 -13.11 9.11 -28.41
C ALA A 148 -14.18 9.25 -29.51
#